data_AF-A0A3C0BH41-F1
#
_entry.id   AF-A0A3C0BH41-F1
#
_cell.length_a   1.000
_cell.length_b   1.000
_cell.length_c   1.000
_cell.angle_alpha   90.00
_cell.angle_beta   90.00
_cell.angle_gamma   90.00
#
_symmetry.space_group_name_H-M   'P 1'
#
loop_
_entity.id
_entity.type
_entity.pdbx_description
1 polymer ?
#
loop_
_entity_poly.entity_id
_entity_poly.type
_entity_poly.pdbx_seq_one_letter_code
_entity_poly.pdbx_strand_id
1 'polypeptide(L)'
;MKTAEWFACLSFGKYDILFPREAVLECRYGADAAAEIKWNDAFIRPLNFDGILEKKFGFTISGSLNCTLILNGTYDYAVQTEAVPSMTEIALSEFRPVSGLAGGFLLSSGIIAFRFQHDRIQYVVDVQKLAEKSGADA
;
A
#
# COMPACT_ATOMS: atom_id res chain seq x y z
N MET A 1 23.05 -1.83 12.09
CA MET A 1 22.17 -1.86 10.89
C MET A 1 20.93 -2.68 11.25
N LYS A 2 19.73 -2.26 10.84
CA LYS A 2 18.49 -3.06 11.02
C LYS A 2 18.56 -4.29 10.10
N THR A 3 18.14 -5.46 10.58
CA THR A 3 18.14 -6.73 9.83
C THR A 3 16.74 -7.18 9.41
N ALA A 4 15.70 -6.66 10.07
CA ALA A 4 14.30 -6.92 9.78
C ALA A 4 13.48 -5.64 9.95
N GLU A 5 12.29 -5.63 9.36
CA GLU A 5 11.36 -4.51 9.41
C GLU A 5 9.91 -5.00 9.54
N TRP A 6 9.08 -4.22 10.23
CA TRP A 6 7.67 -4.51 10.41
C TRP A 6 6.84 -3.85 9.32
N PHE A 7 5.93 -4.62 8.73
CA PHE A 7 5.05 -4.19 7.65
C PHE A 7 3.58 -4.41 8.04
N ALA A 8 2.73 -3.46 7.65
CA ALA A 8 1.30 -3.68 7.54
C ALA A 8 1.04 -4.36 6.19
N CYS A 9 0.54 -5.59 6.25
CA CYS A 9 0.33 -6.47 5.10
C CYS A 9 -1.15 -6.52 4.73
N LEU A 10 -1.44 -6.13 3.49
CA LEU A 10 -2.75 -6.22 2.87
C LEU A 10 -2.74 -7.28 1.78
N SER A 11 -3.61 -8.28 1.93
CA SER A 11 -3.67 -9.42 1.02
C SER A 11 -4.79 -9.26 -0.02
N PHE A 12 -4.44 -9.44 -1.29
CA PHE A 12 -5.35 -9.36 -2.44
C PHE A 12 -5.15 -10.55 -3.37
N GLY A 13 -6.05 -11.53 -3.34
CA GLY A 13 -5.90 -12.75 -4.15
C GLY A 13 -4.57 -13.45 -3.87
N LYS A 14 -3.67 -13.51 -4.85
CA LYS A 14 -2.31 -14.10 -4.75
C LYS A 14 -1.20 -13.08 -4.45
N TYR A 15 -1.56 -11.82 -4.23
CA TYR A 15 -0.64 -10.72 -4.00
C TYR A 15 -0.76 -10.21 -2.57
N ASP A 16 0.34 -9.77 -1.99
CA ASP A 16 0.33 -9.00 -0.75
C ASP A 16 1.01 -7.65 -0.99
N ILE A 17 0.44 -6.58 -0.45
CA ILE A 17 1.03 -5.24 -0.45
C ILE A 17 1.50 -4.94 0.97
N LEU A 18 2.79 -4.64 1.09
CA LEU A 18 3.49 -4.38 2.34
C LEU A 18 3.77 -2.90 2.47
N PHE A 19 3.15 -2.28 3.46
CA PHE A 19 3.40 -0.90 3.86
C PHE A 19 4.36 -0.88 5.04
N PRO A 20 5.49 -0.15 4.98
CA PRO A 20 6.36 0.04 6.14
C PRO A 20 5.57 0.52 7.36
N ARG A 21 5.82 -0.05 8.54
CA ARG A 21 5.07 0.29 9.76
C ARG A 21 5.17 1.79 10.08
N GLU A 22 6.31 2.41 9.86
CA GLU A 22 6.48 3.87 10.04
C GLU A 22 5.59 4.71 9.14
N ALA A 23 5.21 4.18 7.97
CA ALA A 23 4.34 4.87 7.03
C ALA A 23 2.86 4.75 7.40
N VAL A 24 2.48 3.89 8.37
CA VAL A 24 1.09 3.73 8.82
C VAL A 24 0.85 4.54 10.08
N LEU A 25 0.01 5.58 9.97
CA LEU A 25 -0.36 6.45 11.08
C LEU A 25 -1.53 5.88 11.89
N GLU A 26 -2.57 5.43 11.18
CA GLU A 26 -3.80 4.95 11.81
C GLU A 26 -4.49 3.90 10.93
N CYS A 27 -5.22 2.98 11.55
CA CYS A 27 -6.09 2.02 10.89
C CYS A 27 -7.48 2.15 11.49
N ARG A 28 -8.47 2.53 10.67
CA ARG A 28 -9.87 2.69 11.08
C ARG A 28 -10.73 1.56 10.52
N TYR A 29 -11.59 1.01 11.36
CA TYR A 29 -12.59 0.04 10.95
C TYR A 29 -13.88 0.76 10.52
N GLY A 30 -14.47 0.32 9.42
CA GLY A 30 -15.60 0.97 8.74
C GLY A 30 -15.17 1.68 7.44
N ALA A 31 -15.97 1.54 6.40
CA ALA A 31 -15.86 2.39 5.22
C ALA A 31 -16.46 3.76 5.51
N ASP A 32 -15.61 4.78 5.57
CA ASP A 32 -16.07 6.12 5.19
C ASP A 32 -16.18 6.13 3.66
N ALA A 33 -17.36 5.82 3.12
CA ALA A 33 -17.64 5.98 1.68
C ALA A 33 -17.64 7.46 1.23
N ALA A 34 -17.11 8.35 2.06
CA ALA A 34 -17.02 9.77 1.83
C ALA A 34 -15.87 10.09 0.86
N ALA A 35 -16.10 11.07 -0.02
CA ALA A 35 -15.07 11.60 -0.92
C ALA A 35 -13.88 12.21 -0.17
N GLU A 36 -14.05 12.54 1.11
CA GLU A 36 -13.03 13.09 2.00
C GLU A 36 -13.20 12.48 3.40
N ILE A 37 -12.07 12.12 4.02
CA ILE A 37 -11.99 11.51 5.36
C ILE A 37 -11.47 12.55 6.32
N LYS A 38 -12.22 12.82 7.40
CA LYS A 38 -11.77 13.77 8.44
C LYS A 38 -10.73 13.12 9.36
N TRP A 39 -9.54 13.70 9.46
CA TRP A 39 -8.45 13.22 10.31
C TRP A 39 -7.69 14.41 10.92
N ASN A 40 -7.56 14.46 12.25
CA ASN A 40 -6.86 15.53 12.99
C ASN A 40 -7.18 16.96 12.48
N ASP A 41 -8.48 17.27 12.40
CA ASP A 41 -9.02 18.54 11.90
C ASP A 41 -8.74 18.89 10.43
N ALA A 42 -8.07 18.00 9.69
CA ALA A 42 -7.91 18.08 8.24
C ALA A 42 -8.86 17.13 7.52
N PHE A 43 -9.12 17.42 6.24
CA PHE A 43 -9.78 16.50 5.31
C PHE A 43 -8.71 15.85 4.43
N ILE A 44 -8.67 14.53 4.44
CA ILE A 44 -7.76 13.72 3.64
C ILE A 44 -8.57 13.09 2.51
N ARG A 45 -8.06 13.14 1.28
CA ARG A 45 -8.68 12.44 0.16
C ARG A 45 -8.21 10.98 0.14
N PRO A 46 -9.14 10.01 0.04
CA PRO A 46 -8.76 8.63 -0.20
C PRO A 46 -8.10 8.50 -1.56
N LEU A 47 -7.00 7.76 -1.61
CA LEU A 47 -6.36 7.34 -2.83
C LEU A 47 -7.29 6.37 -3.56
N ASN A 48 -7.38 6.49 -4.89
CA ASN A 48 -8.00 5.47 -5.74
C ASN A 48 -7.08 4.23 -5.81
N PHE A 49 -6.96 3.55 -4.68
CA PHE A 49 -6.05 2.42 -4.53
C PHE A 49 -6.47 1.25 -5.41
N ASP A 50 -7.78 0.99 -5.53
CA ASP A 50 -8.31 -0.02 -6.44
C ASP A 50 -7.88 0.22 -7.90
N GLY A 51 -8.04 1.44 -8.40
CA GLY A 51 -7.58 1.80 -9.75
C GLY A 51 -6.06 1.67 -9.93
N ILE A 52 -5.28 1.92 -8.87
CA ILE A 52 -3.83 1.63 -8.88
C ILE A 52 -3.61 0.12 -8.98
N LEU A 53 -4.33 -0.68 -8.18
CA LEU A 53 -4.17 -2.12 -8.19
C LEU A 53 -4.56 -2.74 -9.54
N GLU A 54 -5.67 -2.30 -10.13
CA GLU A 54 -6.14 -2.76 -11.42
C GLU A 54 -5.13 -2.42 -12.53
N LYS A 55 -4.71 -1.16 -12.60
CA LYS A 55 -3.76 -0.69 -13.61
C LYS A 55 -2.38 -1.35 -13.49
N LYS A 56 -1.95 -1.69 -12.27
CA LYS A 56 -0.58 -2.16 -12.00
C LYS A 56 -0.46 -3.67 -11.88
N PHE A 57 -1.50 -4.35 -11.42
CA PHE A 57 -1.47 -5.78 -11.14
C PHE A 57 -2.61 -6.55 -11.82
N GLY A 58 -3.53 -5.85 -12.49
CA GLY A 58 -4.63 -6.48 -13.24
C GLY A 58 -5.67 -7.13 -12.34
N PHE A 59 -5.84 -6.65 -11.10
CA PHE A 59 -6.87 -7.13 -10.19
C PHE A 59 -7.60 -5.97 -9.53
N THR A 60 -8.88 -6.19 -9.22
CA THR A 60 -9.72 -5.23 -8.50
C THR A 60 -10.05 -5.74 -7.10
N ILE A 61 -10.32 -4.79 -6.21
CA ILE A 61 -10.93 -5.00 -4.92
C ILE A 61 -12.40 -5.33 -5.18
N SER A 62 -12.86 -6.50 -4.75
CA SER A 62 -14.17 -7.08 -5.11
C SER A 62 -15.16 -7.15 -3.95
N GLY A 63 -14.67 -6.95 -2.73
CA GLY A 63 -15.43 -6.93 -1.50
C GLY A 63 -15.75 -5.52 -1.02
N SER A 64 -16.53 -5.45 0.07
CA SER A 64 -16.82 -4.19 0.73
C SER A 64 -15.55 -3.63 1.37
N LEU A 65 -15.24 -2.36 1.07
CA LEU A 65 -14.21 -1.62 1.78
C LEU A 65 -14.64 -1.51 3.24
N ASN A 66 -13.87 -2.06 4.16
CA ASN A 66 -14.19 -2.10 5.59
C ASN A 66 -13.09 -1.49 6.45
N CYS A 67 -11.98 -1.10 5.85
CA CYS A 67 -10.82 -0.59 6.57
C CYS A 67 -10.23 0.60 5.83
N THR A 68 -9.93 1.67 6.56
CA THR A 68 -9.24 2.85 6.06
C THR A 68 -7.89 2.96 6.76
N LEU A 69 -6.80 2.90 5.99
CA LEU A 69 -5.44 3.14 6.46
C LEU A 69 -5.03 4.57 6.20
N ILE A 70 -4.67 5.29 7.25
CA ILE A 70 -4.06 6.61 7.15
C ILE A 70 -2.54 6.42 7.07
N LEU A 71 -1.95 6.92 5.99
CA LEU A 71 -0.56 6.75 5.64
C LEU A 71 0.18 8.09 5.65
N ASN A 72 1.40 8.08 6.18
CA ASN A 72 2.33 9.21 6.22
C ASN A 72 3.11 9.28 4.89
N GLY A 73 2.89 10.35 4.13
CA GLY A 73 3.62 10.68 2.91
C GLY A 73 4.02 12.16 2.88
N THR A 74 4.28 12.71 1.68
CA THR A 74 4.44 14.17 1.50
C THR A 74 3.18 14.94 1.89
N TYR A 75 2.03 14.29 1.74
CA TYR A 75 0.75 14.63 2.34
C TYR A 75 0.22 13.38 3.06
N ASP A 76 -0.75 13.53 3.97
CA ASP A 76 -1.40 12.37 4.56
C ASP A 76 -2.40 11.78 3.56
N TYR A 77 -2.44 10.45 3.46
CA TYR A 77 -3.30 9.74 2.51
C TYR A 77 -4.14 8.69 3.20
N ALA A 78 -5.31 8.41 2.63
CA ALA A 78 -6.13 7.30 3.06
C ALA A 78 -6.18 6.21 1.99
N VAL A 79 -5.95 4.95 2.38
CA VAL A 79 -6.15 3.78 1.52
C VAL A 79 -7.29 2.96 2.07
N GLN A 80 -8.32 2.73 1.27
CA GLN A 80 -9.45 1.90 1.63
C GLN A 80 -9.23 0.46 1.18
N THR A 81 -9.53 -0.49 2.05
CA THR A 81 -9.30 -1.92 1.84
C THR A 81 -10.42 -2.78 2.42
N GLU A 82 -10.52 -4.02 1.94
CA GLU A 82 -11.53 -4.99 2.40
C GLU A 82 -11.29 -5.49 3.83
N ALA A 83 -10.03 -5.51 4.27
CA ALA A 83 -9.60 -6.14 5.51
C ALA A 83 -8.58 -5.29 6.26
N VAL A 84 -8.59 -5.43 7.59
CA VAL A 84 -7.57 -4.85 8.46
C VAL A 84 -6.22 -5.49 8.14
N PRO A 85 -5.14 -4.71 7.94
CA PRO A 85 -3.84 -5.28 7.64
C PRO A 85 -3.32 -6.13 8.80
N SER A 86 -2.66 -7.24 8.45
CA SER A 86 -1.89 -8.01 9.42
C SER A 86 -0.51 -7.38 9.61
N MET A 87 0.01 -7.38 10.84
CA MET A 87 1.37 -6.93 11.09
C MET A 87 2.33 -8.11 10.95
N THR A 88 3.37 -7.95 10.13
CA THR A 88 4.40 -8.99 9.92
C THR A 88 5.79 -8.41 10.00
N GLU A 89 6.70 -9.12 10.67
CA GLU A 89 8.13 -8.83 10.62
C GLU A 89 8.77 -9.66 9.51
N ILE A 90 9.60 -9.04 8.68
CA ILE A 90 10.26 -9.70 7.55
C ILE A 90 11.73 -9.31 7.54
N ALA A 91 12.62 -10.27 7.31
CA ALA A 91 14.04 -9.99 7.19
C ALA A 91 14.31 -9.25 5.87
N LEU A 92 15.07 -8.16 5.92
CA LEU A 92 15.32 -7.31 4.75
C LEU A 92 16.07 -8.05 3.63
N SER A 93 16.82 -9.10 3.96
CA SER A 93 17.51 -9.98 3.01
C SER A 93 16.58 -10.87 2.19
N GLU A 94 15.31 -10.99 2.56
CA GLU A 94 14.31 -11.76 1.80
C GLU A 94 13.76 -11.00 0.60
N PHE A 95 13.99 -9.68 0.56
CA PHE A 95 13.52 -8.83 -0.52
C PHE A 95 14.50 -8.76 -1.68
N ARG A 96 13.94 -8.76 -2.89
CA ARG A 96 14.63 -8.46 -4.14
C ARG A 96 14.26 -7.05 -4.58
N PRO A 97 15.23 -6.17 -4.88
CA PRO A 97 14.93 -4.83 -5.36
C PRO A 97 14.32 -4.89 -6.77
N VAL A 98 13.37 -4.00 -7.03
CA VAL A 98 12.73 -3.89 -8.36
C VAL A 98 13.67 -3.29 -9.41
N SER A 99 14.67 -2.50 -8.99
CA SER A 99 15.62 -1.82 -9.88
C SER A 99 16.47 -2.74 -10.75
N GLY A 100 16.58 -4.04 -10.39
CA GLY A 100 17.28 -5.05 -11.17
C GLY A 100 16.44 -5.74 -12.26
N LEU A 101 15.12 -5.51 -12.29
CA LEU A 101 14.26 -5.99 -13.36
C LEU A 101 14.19 -4.90 -14.44
N ALA A 102 14.32 -5.27 -15.72
CA ALA A 102 14.12 -4.40 -16.88
C ALA A 102 12.64 -3.96 -17.06
N GLY A 103 11.92 -3.72 -15.96
CA GLY A 103 10.53 -3.34 -15.90
C GLY A 103 10.38 -1.95 -15.29
N GLY A 104 10.60 -0.91 -16.09
CA GLY A 104 10.28 0.48 -15.72
C GLY A 104 8.82 0.65 -15.24
N PHE A 105 7.96 -0.30 -15.57
CA PHE A 105 6.57 -0.42 -15.11
C PHE A 105 6.43 -0.53 -13.59
N LEU A 106 7.24 -1.35 -12.89
CA LEU A 106 7.12 -1.55 -11.43
C LEU A 106 7.74 -0.40 -10.62
N LEU A 107 8.82 0.22 -11.11
CA LEU A 107 9.35 1.45 -10.52
C LEU A 107 8.33 2.59 -10.61
N SER A 108 7.53 2.60 -11.69
CA SER A 108 6.47 3.58 -11.91
C SER A 108 5.22 3.37 -11.03
N SER A 109 5.16 2.36 -10.17
CA SER A 109 4.02 2.06 -9.30
C SER A 109 4.31 2.26 -7.81
N GLY A 110 5.47 2.84 -7.47
CA GLY A 110 5.90 2.99 -6.08
C GLY A 110 6.36 1.68 -5.43
N ILE A 111 6.49 0.59 -6.19
CA ILE A 111 7.03 -0.67 -5.67
C ILE A 111 8.55 -0.60 -5.70
N ILE A 112 9.18 -0.84 -4.55
CA ILE A 112 10.63 -0.75 -4.40
C ILE A 112 11.29 -2.11 -4.26
N ALA A 113 10.56 -3.10 -3.75
CA ALA A 113 11.05 -4.44 -3.51
C ALA A 113 9.92 -5.47 -3.56
N PHE A 114 10.28 -6.74 -3.73
CA PHE A 114 9.33 -7.84 -3.66
C PHE A 114 9.97 -9.11 -3.09
N ARG A 115 9.16 -10.02 -2.57
CA ARG A 115 9.56 -11.38 -2.21
C ARG A 115 8.50 -12.40 -2.63
N PHE A 116 8.92 -13.65 -2.73
CA PHE A 116 8.00 -14.78 -2.88
C PHE A 116 7.81 -15.42 -1.50
N GLN A 117 6.56 -15.60 -1.08
CA GLN A 117 6.21 -16.34 0.12
C GLN A 117 5.18 -17.41 -0.26
N HIS A 118 5.60 -18.67 -0.30
CA HIS A 118 4.80 -19.79 -0.81
C HIS A 118 4.30 -19.53 -2.25
N ASP A 119 2.98 -19.47 -2.43
CA ASP A 119 2.27 -19.22 -3.68
C ASP A 119 1.97 -17.72 -3.90
N ARG A 120 2.43 -16.85 -3.01
CA ARG A 120 2.15 -15.42 -2.99
C ARG A 120 3.36 -14.57 -3.37
N ILE A 121 3.08 -13.43 -4.00
CA ILE A 121 4.09 -12.39 -4.24
C ILE A 121 3.78 -11.22 -3.33
N GLN A 122 4.75 -10.83 -2.50
CA GLN A 122 4.61 -9.68 -1.60
C GLN A 122 5.41 -8.51 -2.16
N TYR A 123 4.76 -7.36 -2.30
CA TYR A 123 5.34 -6.14 -2.85
C TYR A 123 5.49 -5.09 -1.74
N VAL A 124 6.70 -4.58 -1.56
CA VAL A 124 6.96 -3.44 -0.68
C VAL A 124 6.70 -2.16 -1.46
N VAL A 125 5.81 -1.33 -0.91
CA VAL A 125 5.47 -0.03 -1.50
C VAL A 125 6.13 1.11 -0.75
N ASP A 126 6.62 2.06 -1.53
CA ASP A 126 7.05 3.38 -1.10
C ASP A 126 5.83 4.30 -1.16
N VAL A 127 5.28 4.60 0.02
CA VAL A 127 4.07 5.41 0.17
C VAL A 127 4.26 6.81 -0.42
N GLN A 128 5.46 7.40 -0.35
CA GLN A 128 5.72 8.72 -0.93
C GLN A 128 5.63 8.68 -2.45
N LYS A 129 6.20 7.65 -3.09
CA LYS A 129 6.08 7.48 -4.55
C LYS A 129 4.67 7.10 -5.01
N LEU A 130 3.94 6.36 -4.18
CA LEU A 130 2.53 6.04 -4.45
C LEU A 130 1.71 7.33 -4.47
N ALA A 131 1.92 8.18 -3.47
CA ALA A 131 1.29 9.47 -3.27
C ALA A 131 1.54 10.47 -4.41
N GLU A 132 2.80 10.67 -4.82
CA GLU A 132 3.18 11.57 -5.90
C GLU A 132 2.45 11.28 -7.22
N LYS A 133 2.15 10.01 -7.47
CA LYS A 133 1.48 9.58 -8.71
C LYS A 133 -0.01 9.74 -8.67
N SER A 134 -0.62 9.61 -7.50
CA SER A 134 -2.05 9.86 -7.33
C SER A 134 -2.39 11.35 -7.38
N GLY A 135 -1.46 12.22 -7.02
CA GLY A 135 -1.61 13.67 -7.18
C GLY A 135 -1.52 14.16 -8.64
N ALA A 136 -1.01 13.34 -9.57
CA ALA A 136 -0.89 13.68 -10.99
C ALA A 136 -2.13 13.33 -11.84
N ASP A 137 -3.07 12.58 -11.27
CA ASP A 137 -4.41 12.29 -11.85
C ASP A 137 -5.52 13.13 -11.15
N ALA A 138 -5.14 14.21 -10.45
CA ALA A 138 -6.05 15.20 -9.84
C ALA A 138 -6.43 16.33 -10.81
#